data_AF-A0A942YZ34-F1
#
_entry.id   AF-A0A942YZ34-F1
#
_cell.length_a   1.000
_cell.length_b   1.000
_cell.length_c   1.000
_cell.angle_alpha   90.00
_cell.angle_beta   90.00
_cell.angle_gamma   90.00
#
_symmetry.space_group_name_H-M   'P 1'
#
loop_
_entity.id
_entity.type
_entity.pdbx_description
1 polymer ?
#
loop_
_entity_poly.entity_id
_entity_poly.type
_entity_poly.pdbx_seq_one_letter_code
_entity_poly.pdbx_strand_id
1 'polypeptide(L)'
;MRIVVVGDFHIKSNELDLTKQAIEDIANCSPDLIIPLGDFGSYENIGSPEGLIQSFEYFSILNKKIRPILGNHDLERESGKEESEQGIIQREFKKLYNLENTYGVLEFNDFRLIFISTDPQPKHSCYEIQECYVSDEQYNWLVDILSKRPNIPVIMFTHAPPIGSGLRTVPGVHVRATNAFLDQNHDPYRWIDLIKSNPQIVMWFSAHFHLSHQYKDSHVENYGTTFFTTGVHGSATRDMKRQSRIIDLEAGKISVSTLDHNNKRILDQHDWSFDGSWQQLVHQKKNNLEKLSHVHPTTEHQTPVSLISSCSVGDKNGSPLKMIPFKRNHLLVATKDGFLWDLDTDVNGVLGTYHIGESLTSIAYSDETIWKAWDRYFIGLPANTPSSFVRRKSDELPANVTEMPHEIHAITPRSKGGIWICSGKSIYIHVDGSIEPFISLKEEIINIRDVGKNLLFQTNSGNIYQWTEDNSEVTLVVKHVVAWDVYNNRFIALLFNHSILNINLDTTEFNTSLTDVRPYSSPKILCVSETDFILAGSGQAMIWIEEEKRWHKLDTAKGKVTTLSRCLYSEEFALGLELENEEDFPKVQIWRCNLLRK
;
A
#
# COMPACT_ATOMS: atom_id res chain seq x y z
N MET A 1 13.87 -23.32 -24.20
CA MET A 1 13.22 -22.13 -24.76
C MET A 1 13.72 -20.93 -23.98
N ARG A 2 14.27 -19.92 -24.66
CA ARG A 2 14.70 -18.66 -24.06
C ARG A 2 13.72 -17.55 -24.41
N ILE A 3 13.22 -16.87 -23.38
CA ILE A 3 12.29 -15.75 -23.50
C ILE A 3 12.97 -14.48 -23.00
N VAL A 4 12.90 -13.40 -23.76
CA VAL A 4 13.30 -12.08 -23.28
C VAL A 4 12.03 -11.26 -23.02
N VAL A 5 11.85 -10.80 -21.79
CA VAL A 5 10.74 -9.95 -21.38
C VAL A 5 11.26 -8.52 -21.25
N VAL A 6 10.63 -7.59 -21.96
CA VAL A 6 11.05 -6.18 -22.05
C VAL A 6 9.95 -5.33 -21.43
N GLY A 7 10.24 -4.63 -20.33
CA GLY A 7 9.30 -3.70 -19.70
C GLY A 7 9.40 -2.31 -20.30
N ASP A 8 8.29 -1.55 -20.19
CA ASP A 8 8.22 -0.09 -20.33
C ASP A 8 9.02 0.46 -21.52
N PHE A 9 8.52 0.25 -22.75
CA PHE A 9 9.37 0.47 -23.94
C PHE A 9 9.81 1.93 -24.10
N HIS A 10 8.96 2.92 -23.83
CA HIS A 10 9.29 4.35 -23.72
C HIS A 10 10.53 4.82 -24.51
N ILE A 11 10.34 5.14 -25.78
CA ILE A 11 11.41 5.66 -26.62
C ILE A 11 11.64 7.13 -26.26
N LYS A 12 12.91 7.55 -26.17
CA LYS A 12 13.23 8.98 -26.12
C LYS A 12 13.79 9.41 -27.47
N SER A 13 13.13 10.37 -28.11
CA SER A 13 13.45 10.84 -29.47
C SER A 13 14.89 11.37 -29.60
N ASN A 14 15.48 11.86 -28.51
CA ASN A 14 16.87 12.32 -28.44
C ASN A 14 17.89 11.22 -28.03
N GLU A 15 17.45 9.98 -27.80
CA GLU A 15 18.28 8.87 -27.28
C GLU A 15 18.02 7.54 -28.02
N LEU A 16 17.65 7.61 -29.31
CA LEU A 16 17.33 6.43 -30.12
C LEU A 16 18.43 5.35 -30.13
N ASP A 17 19.69 5.76 -29.96
CA ASP A 17 20.81 4.83 -29.90
C ASP A 17 20.80 3.91 -28.67
N LEU A 18 20.16 4.32 -27.56
CA LEU A 18 19.97 3.45 -26.40
C LEU A 18 18.98 2.33 -26.71
N THR A 19 17.89 2.66 -27.42
CA THR A 19 16.91 1.67 -27.89
C THR A 19 17.56 0.71 -28.89
N LYS A 20 18.31 1.22 -29.88
CA LYS A 20 19.06 0.36 -30.83
C LYS A 20 20.00 -0.60 -30.12
N GLN A 21 20.80 -0.10 -29.17
CA GLN A 21 21.72 -0.94 -28.39
C GLN A 21 20.98 -2.00 -27.59
N ALA A 22 19.84 -1.66 -26.97
CA ALA A 22 19.05 -2.65 -26.26
C ALA A 22 18.52 -3.74 -27.19
N ILE A 23 18.05 -3.39 -28.39
CA ILE A 23 17.65 -4.37 -29.42
C ILE A 23 18.83 -5.27 -29.82
N GLU A 24 20.03 -4.72 -30.00
CA GLU A 24 21.25 -5.51 -30.27
C GLU A 24 21.56 -6.47 -29.11
N ASP A 25 21.50 -6.01 -27.87
CA ASP A 25 21.72 -6.84 -26.68
C ASP A 25 20.70 -7.99 -26.59
N ILE A 26 19.43 -7.70 -26.89
CA ILE A 26 18.36 -8.70 -26.95
C ILE A 26 18.66 -9.73 -28.06
N ALA A 27 19.09 -9.28 -29.24
CA ALA A 27 19.46 -10.16 -30.33
C ALA A 27 20.61 -11.12 -29.93
N ASN A 28 21.62 -10.59 -29.23
CA ASN A 28 22.78 -11.33 -28.75
C ASN A 28 22.41 -12.42 -27.73
N CYS A 29 21.28 -12.28 -27.03
CA CYS A 29 20.76 -13.32 -26.14
C CYS A 29 20.18 -14.52 -26.90
N SER A 30 19.98 -14.41 -28.21
CA SER A 30 19.37 -15.43 -29.09
C SER A 30 17.99 -15.91 -28.60
N PRO A 31 17.01 -15.02 -28.36
CA PRO A 31 15.70 -15.42 -27.87
C PRO A 31 14.92 -16.26 -28.88
N ASP A 32 14.10 -17.17 -28.36
CA ASP A 32 13.06 -17.88 -29.11
C ASP A 32 11.77 -17.04 -29.16
N LEU A 33 11.51 -16.27 -28.10
CA LEU A 33 10.33 -15.42 -27.94
C LEU A 33 10.71 -14.11 -27.25
N ILE A 34 10.13 -13.01 -27.71
CA ILE A 34 10.24 -11.70 -27.07
C ILE A 34 8.85 -11.28 -26.59
N ILE A 35 8.77 -10.79 -25.35
CA ILE A 35 7.53 -10.35 -24.72
C ILE A 35 7.69 -8.90 -24.26
N PRO A 36 7.32 -7.92 -25.10
CA PRO A 36 7.22 -6.53 -24.69
C PRO A 36 5.97 -6.29 -23.84
N LEU A 37 6.14 -5.65 -22.68
CA LEU A 37 5.07 -5.37 -21.73
C LEU A 37 4.58 -3.92 -21.83
N GLY A 38 4.29 -3.41 -23.03
CA GLY A 38 3.60 -2.13 -23.21
C GLY A 38 4.45 -0.86 -23.19
N ASP A 39 3.74 0.27 -23.23
CA ASP A 39 4.22 1.66 -23.26
C ASP A 39 5.11 1.94 -24.48
N PHE A 40 4.53 1.75 -25.65
CA PHE A 40 5.17 1.84 -26.95
C PHE A 40 5.21 3.27 -27.48
N GLY A 41 6.34 3.60 -28.10
CA GLY A 41 6.56 4.84 -28.81
C GLY A 41 7.30 5.89 -28.00
N SER A 42 7.59 7.01 -28.66
CA SER A 42 8.19 8.16 -28.01
C SER A 42 7.18 9.01 -27.27
N TYR A 43 7.62 9.88 -26.37
CA TYR A 43 6.73 10.78 -25.63
C TYR A 43 5.76 11.56 -26.54
N GLU A 44 6.17 11.92 -27.76
CA GLU A 44 5.30 12.62 -28.72
C GLU A 44 4.25 11.73 -29.39
N ASN A 45 4.50 10.42 -29.47
CA ASN A 45 3.67 9.44 -30.21
C ASN A 45 3.03 8.38 -29.31
N ILE A 46 3.36 8.35 -28.02
CA ILE A 46 2.81 7.39 -27.08
C ILE A 46 1.30 7.59 -26.97
N GLY A 47 0.56 6.48 -26.93
CA GLY A 47 -0.89 6.50 -27.03
C GLY A 47 -1.45 6.75 -28.44
N SER A 48 -0.61 6.67 -29.49
CA SER A 48 -1.04 6.80 -30.89
C SER A 48 -0.60 5.59 -31.76
N PRO A 49 -1.26 5.35 -32.91
CA PRO A 49 -0.82 4.33 -33.87
C PRO A 49 0.64 4.48 -34.31
N GLU A 50 1.12 5.71 -34.47
CA GLU A 50 2.50 6.02 -34.83
C GLU A 50 3.49 5.54 -33.76
N GLY A 51 3.14 5.63 -32.47
CA GLY A 51 3.95 5.11 -31.37
C GLY A 51 4.08 3.58 -31.40
N LEU A 52 2.98 2.90 -31.72
CA LEU A 52 2.97 1.44 -31.94
C LEU A 52 3.87 1.05 -33.11
N ILE A 53 3.75 1.74 -34.25
CA ILE A 53 4.55 1.49 -35.47
C ILE A 53 6.03 1.70 -35.17
N GLN A 54 6.38 2.81 -34.51
CA GLN A 54 7.76 3.13 -34.15
C GLN A 54 8.41 2.02 -33.32
N SER A 55 7.68 1.47 -32.35
CA SER A 55 8.20 0.37 -31.52
C SER A 55 8.29 -0.94 -32.29
N PHE A 56 7.28 -1.23 -33.12
CA PHE A 56 7.25 -2.41 -33.98
C PHE A 56 8.46 -2.46 -34.91
N GLU A 57 8.88 -1.33 -35.49
CA GLU A 57 10.06 -1.26 -36.37
C GLU A 57 11.33 -1.78 -35.67
N TYR A 58 11.58 -1.37 -34.42
CA TYR A 58 12.71 -1.85 -33.63
C TYR A 58 12.66 -3.36 -33.40
N PHE A 59 11.49 -3.85 -33.00
CA PHE A 59 11.28 -5.25 -32.70
C PHE A 59 11.35 -6.14 -33.96
N SER A 60 10.90 -5.63 -35.11
CA SER A 60 10.90 -6.36 -36.39
C SER A 60 12.31 -6.76 -36.86
N ILE A 61 13.34 -5.97 -36.51
CA ILE A 61 14.75 -6.24 -36.85
C ILE A 61 15.23 -7.57 -36.27
N LEU A 62 14.67 -7.99 -35.13
CA LEU A 62 15.10 -9.22 -34.44
C LEU A 62 14.74 -10.49 -35.24
N ASN A 63 13.73 -10.42 -36.12
CA ASN A 63 13.21 -11.57 -36.88
C ASN A 63 12.93 -12.79 -35.98
N LYS A 64 12.35 -12.52 -34.80
CA LYS A 64 11.95 -13.52 -33.80
C LYS A 64 10.45 -13.45 -33.57
N LYS A 65 9.89 -14.46 -32.91
CA LYS A 65 8.50 -14.42 -32.48
C LYS A 65 8.33 -13.36 -31.39
N ILE A 66 7.30 -12.54 -31.51
CA ILE A 66 7.00 -11.45 -30.58
C ILE A 66 5.57 -11.62 -30.11
N ARG A 67 5.36 -11.55 -28.79
CA ARG A 67 4.02 -11.56 -28.20
C ARG A 67 3.88 -10.39 -27.21
N PRO A 68 3.55 -9.19 -27.69
CA PRO A 68 3.41 -8.02 -26.84
C PRO A 68 2.03 -7.96 -26.16
N ILE A 69 1.92 -7.09 -25.16
CA ILE A 69 0.67 -6.57 -24.57
C ILE A 69 0.72 -5.04 -24.56
N LEU A 70 -0.43 -4.38 -24.39
CA LEU A 70 -0.51 -2.93 -24.19
C LEU A 70 -0.29 -2.55 -22.71
N GLY A 71 0.35 -1.42 -22.48
CA GLY A 71 0.51 -0.73 -21.20
C GLY A 71 -0.50 0.39 -21.02
N ASN A 72 -0.41 1.14 -19.92
CA ASN A 72 -1.35 2.24 -19.67
C ASN A 72 -1.11 3.46 -20.57
N HIS A 73 0.15 3.76 -20.89
CA HIS A 73 0.44 4.91 -21.75
C HIS A 73 0.04 4.66 -23.21
N ASP A 74 -0.06 3.40 -23.64
CA ASP A 74 -0.58 3.05 -24.96
C ASP A 74 -2.06 3.45 -25.15
N LEU A 75 -2.82 3.59 -24.06
CA LEU A 75 -4.25 3.86 -24.08
C LEU A 75 -4.62 5.20 -23.42
N GLU A 76 -3.64 6.01 -23.02
CA GLU A 76 -3.89 7.25 -22.27
C GLU A 76 -4.66 8.28 -23.08
N ARG A 77 -4.48 8.34 -24.41
CA ARG A 77 -5.22 9.23 -25.30
C ARG A 77 -6.66 8.78 -25.52
N GLU A 78 -6.88 7.46 -25.65
CA GLU A 78 -8.22 6.86 -25.81
C GLU A 78 -9.05 6.91 -24.53
N SER A 79 -8.40 6.70 -23.38
CA SER A 79 -9.04 6.75 -22.06
C SER A 79 -9.20 8.18 -21.55
N GLY A 80 -8.40 9.11 -22.09
CA GLY A 80 -8.38 10.52 -21.73
C GLY A 80 -9.50 11.35 -22.37
N LYS A 81 -9.33 12.68 -22.25
CA LYS A 81 -10.29 13.68 -22.77
C LYS A 81 -10.06 14.01 -24.25
N GLU A 82 -9.07 13.41 -24.89
CA GLU A 82 -8.80 13.63 -26.31
C GLU A 82 -9.89 12.94 -27.15
N GLU A 83 -10.34 13.59 -28.23
CA GLU A 83 -11.36 13.06 -29.16
C GLU A 83 -10.79 11.96 -30.07
N SER A 84 -10.02 11.03 -29.51
CA SER A 84 -9.51 9.89 -30.27
C SER A 84 -10.61 8.84 -30.49
N GLU A 85 -10.55 8.16 -31.64
CA GLU A 85 -11.48 7.07 -31.96
C GLU A 85 -11.22 5.90 -31.00
N GLN A 86 -12.22 5.52 -30.20
CA GLN A 86 -12.08 4.38 -29.28
C GLN A 86 -11.78 3.08 -30.04
N GLY A 87 -10.77 2.34 -29.58
CA GLY A 87 -10.36 1.05 -30.15
C GLY A 87 -9.41 1.15 -31.33
N ILE A 88 -8.95 2.34 -31.74
CA ILE A 88 -7.98 2.49 -32.84
C ILE A 88 -6.63 1.85 -32.49
N ILE A 89 -6.15 2.04 -31.26
CA ILE A 89 -4.91 1.47 -30.74
C ILE A 89 -5.02 -0.05 -30.72
N GLN A 90 -6.09 -0.60 -30.17
CA GLN A 90 -6.29 -2.06 -30.13
C GLN A 90 -6.35 -2.66 -31.54
N ARG A 91 -7.00 -1.98 -32.50
CA ARG A 91 -7.10 -2.41 -33.90
C ARG A 91 -5.74 -2.41 -34.59
N GLU A 92 -4.98 -1.32 -34.49
CA GLU A 92 -3.65 -1.22 -35.10
C GLU A 92 -2.64 -2.16 -34.42
N PHE A 93 -2.70 -2.31 -33.10
CA PHE A 93 -1.87 -3.25 -32.36
C PHE A 93 -2.06 -4.70 -32.85
N LYS A 94 -3.31 -5.15 -32.97
CA LYS A 94 -3.63 -6.49 -33.48
C LYS A 94 -3.12 -6.69 -34.91
N LYS A 95 -3.27 -5.69 -35.76
CA LYS A 95 -2.82 -5.71 -37.16
C LYS A 95 -1.29 -5.79 -37.26
N LEU A 96 -0.57 -4.95 -36.52
CA LEU A 96 0.91 -4.90 -36.56
C LEU A 96 1.54 -6.22 -36.12
N TYR A 97 1.03 -6.81 -35.03
CA TYR A 97 1.57 -8.05 -34.47
C TYR A 97 0.87 -9.32 -34.97
N ASN A 98 -0.07 -9.20 -35.91
CA ASN A 98 -0.89 -10.30 -36.45
C ASN A 98 -1.53 -11.14 -35.34
N LEU A 99 -2.22 -10.48 -34.41
CA LEU A 99 -2.89 -11.08 -33.26
C LEU A 99 -4.40 -11.06 -33.44
N GLU A 100 -5.06 -12.12 -32.96
CA GLU A 100 -6.52 -12.18 -32.89
C GLU A 100 -7.09 -11.20 -31.84
N ASN A 101 -6.41 -11.10 -30.69
CA ASN A 101 -6.74 -10.22 -29.57
C ASN A 101 -5.48 -9.60 -28.95
N THR A 102 -5.65 -8.48 -28.22
CA THR A 102 -4.56 -7.80 -27.49
C THR A 102 -3.99 -8.70 -26.38
N TYR A 103 -4.86 -9.47 -25.74
CA TYR A 103 -4.55 -10.52 -24.76
C TYR A 103 -4.61 -11.92 -25.39
N GLY A 104 -4.14 -12.96 -24.69
CA GLY A 104 -4.19 -14.32 -25.23
C GLY A 104 -3.34 -15.34 -24.48
N VAL A 105 -3.22 -16.54 -25.04
CA VAL A 105 -2.44 -17.65 -24.49
C VAL A 105 -1.56 -18.29 -25.54
N LEU A 106 -0.33 -18.64 -25.17
CA LEU A 106 0.50 -19.58 -25.91
C LEU A 106 0.51 -20.92 -25.16
N GLU A 107 0.01 -21.94 -25.82
CA GLU A 107 -0.14 -23.29 -25.29
C GLU A 107 1.09 -24.13 -25.58
N PHE A 108 1.67 -24.71 -24.52
CA PHE A 108 2.68 -25.75 -24.61
C PHE A 108 2.17 -27.01 -23.90
N ASN A 109 2.90 -28.12 -24.05
CA ASN A 109 2.50 -29.38 -23.41
C ASN A 109 2.59 -29.27 -21.89
N ASP A 110 3.68 -28.71 -21.38
CA ASP A 110 4.03 -28.74 -19.96
C ASP A 110 3.77 -27.43 -19.21
N PHE A 111 3.51 -26.33 -19.92
CA PHE A 111 3.22 -25.02 -19.35
C PHE A 111 2.40 -24.15 -20.32
N ARG A 112 1.96 -23.00 -19.86
CA ARG A 112 1.26 -21.98 -20.64
C ARG A 112 1.84 -20.60 -20.35
N LEU A 113 1.86 -19.76 -21.38
CA LEU A 113 2.15 -18.34 -21.24
C LEU A 113 0.85 -17.57 -21.47
N ILE A 114 0.40 -16.81 -20.48
CA ILE A 114 -0.85 -16.06 -20.55
C ILE A 114 -0.55 -14.56 -20.49
N PHE A 115 -1.16 -13.82 -21.41
CA PHE A 115 -0.92 -12.41 -21.66
C PHE A 115 -2.20 -11.65 -21.35
N ILE A 116 -2.15 -10.72 -20.39
CA ILE A 116 -3.25 -9.80 -20.06
C ILE A 116 -2.80 -8.40 -20.45
N SER A 117 -3.61 -7.75 -21.27
CA SER A 117 -3.35 -6.42 -21.83
C SER A 117 -4.24 -5.39 -21.15
N THR A 118 -3.76 -4.15 -21.02
CA THR A 118 -4.64 -3.04 -20.62
C THR A 118 -5.75 -2.83 -21.66
N ASP A 119 -6.94 -2.50 -21.19
CA ASP A 119 -8.13 -2.13 -21.98
C ASP A 119 -8.48 -0.65 -21.78
N PRO A 120 -9.13 0.01 -22.77
CA PRO A 120 -9.66 1.35 -22.60
C PRO A 120 -10.64 1.42 -21.43
N GLN A 121 -10.51 2.45 -20.59
CA GLN A 121 -11.42 2.63 -19.47
C GLN A 121 -12.81 3.09 -19.94
N PRO A 122 -13.89 2.60 -19.29
CA PRO A 122 -15.22 3.15 -19.52
C PRO A 122 -15.27 4.63 -19.12
N LYS A 123 -15.83 5.49 -19.97
CA LYS A 123 -15.88 6.95 -19.74
C LYS A 123 -16.49 7.36 -18.39
N HIS A 124 -17.42 6.56 -17.86
CA HIS A 124 -18.14 6.84 -16.62
C HIS A 124 -17.44 6.29 -15.36
N SER A 125 -16.37 5.52 -15.52
CA SER A 125 -15.54 4.98 -14.43
C SER A 125 -14.04 5.24 -14.65
N CYS A 126 -13.69 6.19 -15.51
CA CYS A 126 -12.30 6.60 -15.72
C CYS A 126 -11.87 7.55 -14.59
N TYR A 127 -11.22 7.00 -13.56
CA TYR A 127 -10.77 7.76 -12.38
C TYR A 127 -9.34 8.32 -12.55
N GLU A 128 -8.49 7.62 -13.28
CA GLU A 128 -7.15 8.03 -13.69
C GLU A 128 -6.87 7.52 -15.10
N ILE A 129 -6.52 8.38 -16.05
CA ILE A 129 -6.36 8.03 -17.47
C ILE A 129 -5.26 7.00 -17.72
N GLN A 130 -4.31 6.92 -16.79
CA GLN A 130 -3.17 6.00 -16.81
C GLN A 130 -3.37 4.77 -15.89
N GLU A 131 -4.61 4.42 -15.52
CA GLU A 131 -4.90 3.16 -14.83
C GLU A 131 -4.66 1.95 -15.76
N CYS A 132 -4.07 0.90 -15.20
CA CYS A 132 -3.96 -0.40 -15.86
C CYS A 132 -5.27 -1.19 -15.70
N TYR A 133 -6.30 -0.74 -16.40
CA TYR A 133 -7.62 -1.34 -16.39
C TYR A 133 -7.69 -2.58 -17.29
N VAL A 134 -8.41 -3.61 -16.83
CA VAL A 134 -8.74 -4.82 -17.57
C VAL A 134 -10.25 -4.97 -17.57
N SER A 135 -10.85 -5.16 -18.74
CA SER A 135 -12.30 -5.35 -18.81
C SER A 135 -12.76 -6.66 -18.16
N ASP A 136 -13.99 -6.69 -17.68
CA ASP A 136 -14.61 -7.93 -17.18
C ASP A 136 -14.67 -9.02 -18.25
N GLU A 137 -14.79 -8.66 -19.53
CA GLU A 137 -14.72 -9.61 -20.65
C GLU A 137 -13.37 -10.34 -20.67
N GLN A 138 -12.27 -9.58 -20.63
CA GLN A 138 -10.93 -10.14 -20.61
C GLN A 138 -10.67 -10.94 -19.32
N TYR A 139 -11.13 -10.46 -18.17
CA TYR A 139 -10.97 -11.17 -16.90
C TYR A 139 -11.74 -12.51 -16.89
N ASN A 140 -12.98 -12.52 -17.37
CA ASN A 140 -13.78 -13.75 -17.49
C ASN A 140 -13.17 -14.74 -18.49
N TRP A 141 -12.64 -14.25 -19.62
CA TRP A 141 -11.87 -15.06 -20.55
C TRP A 141 -10.67 -15.74 -19.87
N LEU A 142 -9.94 -15.02 -19.01
CA LEU A 142 -8.82 -15.57 -18.26
C LEU A 142 -9.26 -16.70 -17.33
N VAL A 143 -10.33 -16.49 -16.57
CA VAL A 143 -10.93 -17.50 -15.69
C VAL A 143 -11.28 -18.76 -16.50
N ASP A 144 -11.92 -18.60 -17.66
CA ASP A 144 -12.28 -19.70 -18.55
C ASP A 144 -11.03 -20.43 -19.08
N ILE A 145 -10.01 -19.72 -19.54
CA ILE A 145 -8.75 -20.31 -20.02
C ILE A 145 -8.03 -21.09 -18.92
N LEU A 146 -7.99 -20.56 -17.70
CA LEU A 146 -7.38 -21.25 -16.56
C LEU A 146 -8.10 -22.56 -16.24
N SER A 147 -9.43 -22.57 -16.31
CA SER A 147 -10.28 -23.74 -16.04
C SER A 147 -10.12 -24.88 -17.04
N LYS A 148 -9.73 -24.60 -18.30
CA LYS A 148 -9.62 -25.61 -19.37
C LYS A 148 -8.49 -26.63 -19.15
N ARG A 149 -7.40 -26.21 -18.49
CA ARG A 149 -6.22 -27.07 -18.21
C ARG A 149 -5.75 -26.85 -16.77
N PRO A 150 -6.52 -27.29 -15.76
CA PRO A 150 -6.11 -27.13 -14.37
C PRO A 150 -4.79 -27.90 -14.14
N ASN A 151 -3.98 -27.41 -13.21
CA ASN A 151 -2.69 -28.00 -12.83
C ASN A 151 -1.56 -27.93 -13.88
N ILE A 152 -1.80 -27.38 -15.08
CA ILE A 152 -0.72 -27.06 -16.03
C ILE A 152 -0.18 -25.67 -15.71
N PRO A 153 1.11 -25.53 -15.33
CA PRO A 153 1.72 -24.26 -14.97
C PRO A 153 1.47 -23.13 -15.94
N VAL A 154 1.33 -21.95 -15.36
CA VAL A 154 1.06 -20.71 -16.05
C VAL A 154 2.08 -19.68 -15.59
N ILE A 155 2.70 -19.06 -16.59
CA ILE A 155 3.45 -17.82 -16.44
C ILE A 155 2.56 -16.69 -16.97
N MET A 156 2.28 -15.71 -16.10
CA MET A 156 1.44 -14.55 -16.41
C MET A 156 2.30 -13.35 -16.82
N PHE A 157 1.82 -12.57 -17.79
CA PHE A 157 2.44 -11.33 -18.25
C PHE A 157 1.41 -10.21 -18.27
N THR A 158 1.67 -9.15 -17.51
CA THR A 158 0.82 -7.95 -17.43
C THR A 158 1.68 -6.70 -17.46
N HIS A 159 1.07 -5.53 -17.70
CA HIS A 159 1.81 -4.28 -17.60
C HIS A 159 2.06 -3.89 -16.13
N ALA A 160 1.01 -3.62 -15.36
CA ALA A 160 1.12 -3.44 -13.90
C ALA A 160 1.04 -4.76 -13.13
N PRO A 161 1.65 -4.87 -11.94
CA PRO A 161 1.45 -6.01 -11.06
C PRO A 161 0.05 -6.01 -10.40
N PRO A 162 -0.45 -7.17 -9.95
CA PRO A 162 -1.61 -7.21 -9.07
C PRO A 162 -1.23 -6.72 -7.66
N ILE A 163 -2.21 -6.13 -6.95
CA ILE A 163 -2.04 -5.83 -5.52
C ILE A 163 -1.80 -7.13 -4.76
N GLY A 164 -0.99 -7.07 -3.70
CA GLY A 164 -0.62 -8.27 -2.94
C GLY A 164 0.43 -9.15 -3.60
N SER A 165 1.00 -8.77 -4.75
CA SER A 165 2.18 -9.45 -5.31
C SER A 165 3.42 -9.39 -4.40
N GLY A 166 3.49 -8.39 -3.52
CA GLY A 166 4.63 -8.15 -2.64
C GLY A 166 5.81 -7.46 -3.33
N LEU A 167 5.74 -7.22 -4.65
CA LEU A 167 6.69 -6.36 -5.35
C LEU A 167 6.58 -4.94 -4.79
N ARG A 168 7.63 -4.41 -4.15
CA ARG A 168 7.51 -3.08 -3.56
C ARG A 168 8.75 -2.19 -3.47
N THR A 169 8.95 -1.49 -4.58
CA THR A 169 9.31 -0.06 -4.54
C THR A 169 8.28 0.76 -5.31
N VAL A 170 6.97 0.63 -5.02
CA VAL A 170 5.94 1.41 -5.74
C VAL A 170 6.27 2.90 -5.63
N PRO A 171 6.69 3.56 -6.72
CA PRO A 171 7.09 4.95 -6.65
C PRO A 171 5.90 5.78 -6.18
N GLY A 172 6.11 6.75 -5.28
CA GLY A 172 5.03 7.58 -4.75
C GLY A 172 4.13 8.18 -5.84
N VAL A 173 4.63 8.39 -7.07
CA VAL A 173 3.81 8.85 -8.19
C VAL A 173 2.69 7.88 -8.60
N HIS A 174 2.90 6.56 -8.62
CA HIS A 174 1.86 5.62 -9.04
C HIS A 174 0.81 5.40 -7.97
N VAL A 175 1.22 5.39 -6.70
CA VAL A 175 0.26 5.35 -5.58
C VAL A 175 -0.58 6.63 -5.57
N ARG A 176 0.06 7.80 -5.74
CA ARG A 176 -0.66 9.09 -5.81
C ARG A 176 -1.64 9.13 -6.96
N ALA A 177 -1.23 8.68 -8.15
CA ALA A 177 -2.11 8.61 -9.31
C ALA A 177 -3.16 7.49 -9.22
N THR A 178 -3.10 6.64 -8.18
CA THR A 178 -3.97 5.47 -8.00
C THR A 178 -3.96 4.53 -9.21
N ASN A 179 -2.76 4.28 -9.76
CA ASN A 179 -2.58 3.44 -10.94
C ASN A 179 -1.45 2.40 -10.80
N ALA A 180 -0.92 2.19 -9.60
CA ALA A 180 0.15 1.25 -9.30
C ALA A 180 -0.19 -0.23 -9.57
N PHE A 181 -1.46 -0.61 -9.49
CA PHE A 181 -1.89 -1.99 -9.63
C PHE A 181 -2.91 -2.17 -10.75
N LEU A 182 -3.06 -3.42 -11.22
CA LEU A 182 -4.17 -3.80 -12.09
C LEU A 182 -5.51 -3.47 -11.41
N ASP A 183 -6.39 -2.80 -12.15
CA ASP A 183 -7.75 -2.44 -11.73
C ASP A 183 -7.85 -1.70 -10.39
N GLN A 184 -6.85 -0.87 -10.07
CA GLN A 184 -6.73 -0.23 -8.76
C GLN A 184 -7.96 0.57 -8.32
N ASN A 185 -8.69 1.22 -9.23
CA ASN A 185 -9.88 2.00 -8.90
C ASN A 185 -11.20 1.24 -9.16
N HIS A 186 -11.14 0.00 -9.62
CA HIS A 186 -12.30 -0.80 -10.02
C HIS A 186 -12.49 -2.01 -9.09
N ASP A 187 -11.62 -3.01 -9.22
CA ASP A 187 -11.59 -4.20 -8.36
C ASP A 187 -10.16 -4.74 -8.30
N PRO A 188 -9.29 -4.19 -7.44
CA PRO A 188 -7.91 -4.64 -7.37
C PRO A 188 -7.78 -6.04 -6.77
N TYR A 189 -8.78 -6.50 -6.00
CA TYR A 189 -8.68 -7.73 -5.21
C TYR A 189 -8.99 -8.99 -6.02
N ARG A 190 -9.75 -8.89 -7.11
CA ARG A 190 -10.04 -10.04 -7.99
C ARG A 190 -8.78 -10.80 -8.42
N TRP A 191 -7.67 -10.09 -8.63
CA TRP A 191 -6.42 -10.70 -9.04
C TRP A 191 -5.79 -11.57 -7.96
N ILE A 192 -5.78 -11.11 -6.70
CA ILE A 192 -5.20 -11.92 -5.62
C ILE A 192 -6.07 -13.13 -5.31
N ASP A 193 -7.39 -13.00 -5.46
CA ASP A 193 -8.33 -14.10 -5.35
C ASP A 193 -8.17 -15.11 -6.49
N LEU A 194 -7.95 -14.64 -7.72
CA LEU A 194 -7.60 -15.49 -8.86
C LEU A 194 -6.32 -16.29 -8.58
N ILE A 195 -5.28 -15.63 -8.07
CA ILE A 195 -3.99 -16.26 -7.75
C ILE A 195 -4.14 -17.35 -6.69
N LYS A 196 -4.90 -17.07 -5.62
CA LYS A 196 -5.16 -18.02 -4.53
C LYS A 196 -6.01 -19.21 -4.98
N SER A 197 -6.99 -18.98 -5.86
CA SER A 197 -7.88 -20.02 -6.38
C SER A 197 -7.29 -20.85 -7.52
N ASN A 198 -6.20 -20.39 -8.15
CA ASN A 198 -5.54 -21.07 -9.28
C ASN A 198 -4.07 -21.40 -8.98
N PRO A 199 -3.78 -22.55 -8.33
CA PRO A 199 -2.42 -22.98 -8.01
C PRO A 199 -1.53 -23.21 -9.22
N GLN A 200 -2.09 -23.29 -10.42
CA GLN A 200 -1.31 -23.37 -11.65
C GLN A 200 -0.63 -22.06 -12.05
N ILE A 201 -1.05 -20.91 -11.52
CA ILE A 201 -0.32 -19.64 -11.69
C ILE A 201 0.92 -19.69 -10.81
N VAL A 202 2.10 -19.88 -11.39
CA VAL A 202 3.34 -20.10 -10.61
C VAL A 202 4.33 -18.95 -10.75
N MET A 203 4.26 -18.18 -11.83
CA MET A 203 5.11 -17.01 -12.07
C MET A 203 4.31 -15.87 -12.67
N TRP A 204 4.70 -14.64 -12.38
CA TRP A 204 4.05 -13.43 -12.88
C TRP A 204 5.07 -12.34 -13.17
N PHE A 205 5.08 -11.81 -14.40
CA PHE A 205 5.97 -10.74 -14.83
C PHE A 205 5.18 -9.47 -15.09
N SER A 206 5.67 -8.36 -14.54
CA SER A 206 5.10 -7.02 -14.75
C SER A 206 6.18 -5.97 -14.97
N ALA A 207 5.80 -4.88 -15.62
CA ALA A 207 6.61 -3.69 -15.87
C ALA A 207 6.12 -2.53 -14.97
N HIS A 208 5.80 -1.37 -15.56
CA HIS A 208 5.12 -0.21 -14.99
C HIS A 208 5.93 0.65 -14.01
N PHE A 209 6.70 0.06 -13.11
CA PHE A 209 7.35 0.84 -12.05
C PHE A 209 8.63 1.57 -12.48
N HIS A 210 9.23 1.16 -13.61
CA HIS A 210 10.49 1.71 -14.13
C HIS A 210 11.68 1.56 -13.16
N LEU A 211 11.78 0.40 -12.51
CA LEU A 211 12.77 0.14 -11.47
C LEU A 211 13.67 -1.03 -11.84
N SER A 212 14.92 -0.98 -11.38
CA SER A 212 15.88 -2.05 -11.59
C SER A 212 15.55 -3.32 -10.82
N HIS A 213 16.25 -4.38 -11.19
CA HIS A 213 16.19 -5.68 -10.55
C HIS A 213 17.01 -5.76 -9.26
N GLN A 214 17.72 -4.68 -8.88
CA GLN A 214 18.59 -4.65 -7.70
C GLN A 214 17.82 -4.30 -6.42
N TYR A 215 16.59 -3.81 -6.53
CA TYR A 215 15.72 -3.66 -5.37
C TYR A 215 15.44 -5.02 -4.73
N LYS A 216 15.41 -5.04 -3.40
CA LYS A 216 15.26 -6.26 -2.58
C LYS A 216 14.02 -7.07 -2.94
N ASP A 217 12.98 -6.40 -3.42
CA ASP A 217 11.68 -6.96 -3.79
C ASP A 217 11.38 -6.80 -5.29
N SER A 218 12.42 -6.72 -6.12
CA SER A 218 12.29 -6.81 -7.58
C SER A 218 11.78 -8.16 -8.06
N HIS A 219 11.84 -9.17 -7.18
CA HIS A 219 11.10 -10.42 -7.26
C HIS A 219 10.73 -10.88 -5.85
N VAL A 220 9.54 -11.45 -5.69
CA VAL A 220 9.02 -11.92 -4.39
C VAL A 220 8.16 -13.16 -4.61
N GLU A 221 8.29 -14.16 -3.75
CA GLU A 221 7.33 -15.26 -3.67
C GLU A 221 6.20 -14.85 -2.73
N ASN A 222 4.96 -14.81 -3.24
CA ASN A 222 3.78 -14.64 -2.41
C ASN A 222 2.66 -15.59 -2.84
N TYR A 223 1.97 -16.17 -1.86
CA TYR A 223 0.94 -17.19 -2.09
C TYR A 223 1.41 -18.36 -2.99
N GLY A 224 2.72 -18.68 -2.95
CA GLY A 224 3.36 -19.69 -3.79
C GLY A 224 3.51 -19.33 -5.27
N THR A 225 3.24 -18.08 -5.66
CA THR A 225 3.56 -17.51 -6.98
C THR A 225 4.80 -16.63 -6.86
N THR A 226 5.75 -16.74 -7.77
CA THR A 226 6.89 -15.81 -7.85
C THR A 226 6.57 -14.65 -8.79
N PHE A 227 6.56 -13.43 -8.25
CA PHE A 227 6.35 -12.20 -9.00
C PHE A 227 7.68 -11.57 -9.38
N PHE A 228 7.76 -10.94 -10.55
CA PHE A 228 8.97 -10.32 -11.09
C PHE A 228 8.67 -8.94 -11.72
N THR A 229 9.47 -7.93 -11.38
CA THR A 229 9.56 -6.66 -12.13
C THR A 229 10.49 -6.83 -13.33
N THR A 230 10.17 -6.18 -14.47
CA THR A 230 10.84 -6.40 -15.77
C THR A 230 11.83 -5.30 -16.19
N GLY A 231 11.95 -4.20 -15.45
CA GLY A 231 12.89 -3.11 -15.74
C GLY A 231 12.55 -2.33 -17.01
N VAL A 232 13.39 -1.34 -17.35
CA VAL A 232 13.26 -0.52 -18.57
C VAL A 232 14.53 -0.66 -19.39
N HIS A 233 14.41 -0.79 -20.71
CA HIS A 233 15.59 -0.90 -21.58
C HIS A 233 16.27 0.47 -21.87
N GLY A 234 15.53 1.57 -21.73
CA GLY A 234 15.98 2.94 -22.02
C GLY A 234 16.18 3.80 -20.76
N SER A 235 16.41 5.09 -20.93
CA SER A 235 16.66 6.02 -19.81
C SER A 235 15.37 6.46 -19.06
N ALA A 236 14.22 5.86 -19.37
CA ALA A 236 12.99 6.07 -18.62
C ALA A 236 12.99 5.39 -17.23
N THR A 237 14.00 4.55 -16.96
CA THR A 237 14.30 4.03 -15.62
C THR A 237 14.50 5.14 -14.59
N ARG A 238 14.05 4.92 -13.35
CA ARG A 238 14.18 5.87 -12.24
C ARG A 238 15.53 5.83 -11.54
N ASP A 239 16.30 4.77 -11.72
CA ASP A 239 17.57 4.52 -11.03
C ASP A 239 18.76 4.39 -11.98
N MET A 240 18.57 4.74 -13.25
CA MET A 240 19.58 4.71 -14.32
C MET A 240 20.06 3.30 -14.69
N LYS A 241 19.43 2.23 -14.19
CA LYS A 241 19.73 0.86 -14.61
C LYS A 241 18.79 0.47 -15.76
N ARG A 242 19.41 0.14 -16.89
CA ARG A 242 18.71 -0.30 -18.10
C ARG A 242 18.71 -1.82 -18.15
N GLN A 243 17.55 -2.45 -17.98
CA GLN A 243 17.45 -3.89 -17.77
C GLN A 243 16.23 -4.51 -18.45
N SER A 244 16.36 -5.80 -18.81
CA SER A 244 15.29 -6.70 -19.25
C SER A 244 15.39 -8.03 -18.50
N ARG A 245 14.31 -8.83 -18.47
CA ARG A 245 14.35 -10.19 -17.89
C ARG A 245 14.61 -11.23 -18.97
N ILE A 246 15.38 -12.26 -18.61
CA ILE A 246 15.55 -13.47 -19.40
C ILE A 246 14.94 -14.62 -18.63
N ILE A 247 14.10 -15.40 -19.29
CA ILE A 247 13.54 -16.64 -18.77
C ILE A 247 14.08 -17.78 -19.62
N ASP A 248 14.84 -18.68 -19.00
CA ASP A 248 15.33 -19.90 -19.62
C ASP A 248 14.50 -21.09 -19.12
N LEU A 249 13.81 -21.74 -20.06
CA LEU A 249 12.96 -22.90 -19.84
C LEU A 249 13.63 -24.13 -20.43
N GLU A 250 14.15 -24.98 -19.56
CA GLU A 250 14.82 -26.23 -19.90
C GLU A 250 14.05 -27.43 -19.34
N ALA A 251 14.40 -28.65 -19.77
CA ALA A 251 13.80 -29.85 -19.23
C ALA A 251 14.20 -30.01 -17.75
N GLY A 252 13.26 -29.78 -16.84
CA GLY A 252 13.49 -29.93 -15.40
C GLY A 252 14.24 -28.76 -14.75
N LYS A 253 14.37 -27.61 -15.44
CA LYS A 253 14.98 -26.40 -14.88
C LYS A 253 14.35 -25.14 -15.46
N ILE A 254 14.11 -24.17 -14.59
CA ILE A 254 13.66 -22.83 -14.94
C ILE A 254 14.62 -21.83 -14.29
N SER A 255 15.07 -20.83 -15.03
CA SER A 255 15.84 -19.73 -14.44
C SER A 255 15.39 -18.38 -14.98
N VAL A 256 15.45 -17.39 -14.10
CA VAL A 256 15.21 -15.98 -14.41
C VAL A 256 16.50 -15.22 -14.14
N SER A 257 16.94 -14.46 -15.15
CA SER A 257 18.16 -13.65 -15.10
C SER A 257 17.88 -12.22 -15.52
N THR A 258 18.82 -11.34 -15.21
CA THR A 258 18.83 -9.96 -15.66
C THR A 258 19.74 -9.80 -16.88
N LEU A 259 19.20 -9.25 -17.97
CA LEU A 259 19.97 -8.66 -19.04
C LEU A 259 20.25 -7.20 -18.69
N ASP A 260 21.51 -6.86 -18.44
CA ASP A 260 21.95 -5.50 -18.16
C ASP A 260 22.43 -4.82 -19.45
N HIS A 261 21.65 -3.87 -19.95
CA HIS A 261 21.94 -3.12 -21.18
C HIS A 261 23.03 -2.06 -21.01
N ASN A 262 23.36 -1.67 -19.78
CA ASN A 262 24.50 -0.78 -19.54
C ASN A 262 25.81 -1.55 -19.68
N ASN A 263 25.85 -2.78 -19.18
CA ASN A 263 27.01 -3.66 -19.26
C ASN A 263 27.00 -4.62 -20.45
N LYS A 264 25.92 -4.60 -21.25
CA LYS A 264 25.69 -5.43 -22.45
C LYS A 264 25.89 -6.93 -22.18
N ARG A 265 25.41 -7.39 -21.03
CA ARG A 265 25.57 -8.79 -20.60
C ARG A 265 24.42 -9.28 -19.74
N ILE A 266 24.26 -10.60 -19.75
CA ILE A 266 23.46 -11.31 -18.75
C ILE A 266 24.29 -11.35 -17.45
N LEU A 267 23.67 -11.06 -16.31
CA LEU A 267 24.34 -11.20 -15.03
C LEU A 267 24.65 -12.68 -14.74
N ASP A 268 25.84 -12.95 -14.18
CA ASP A 268 26.33 -14.32 -13.98
C ASP A 268 25.48 -15.12 -12.98
N GLN A 269 24.88 -14.42 -12.01
CA GLN A 269 23.98 -15.00 -11.02
C GLN A 269 22.54 -14.86 -11.51
N HIS A 270 21.81 -15.99 -11.55
CA HIS A 270 20.37 -15.98 -11.73
C HIS A 270 19.70 -15.25 -10.57
N ASP A 271 18.72 -14.40 -10.88
CA ASP A 271 17.88 -13.75 -9.87
C ASP A 271 17.01 -14.80 -9.16
N TRP A 272 16.55 -15.79 -9.92
CA TRP A 272 15.78 -16.91 -9.40
C TRP A 272 16.00 -18.16 -10.26
N SER A 273 15.98 -19.34 -9.64
CA SER A 273 16.02 -20.60 -10.36
C SER A 273 15.27 -21.68 -9.62
N PHE A 274 14.69 -22.62 -10.36
CA PHE A 274 14.03 -23.80 -9.85
C PHE A 274 14.53 -25.03 -10.59
N ASP A 275 15.08 -25.97 -9.84
CA ASP A 275 15.48 -27.29 -10.33
C ASP A 275 14.36 -28.29 -9.98
N GLY A 276 13.64 -28.74 -11.00
CA GLY A 276 12.47 -29.61 -10.84
C GLY A 276 11.51 -29.54 -12.02
N SER A 277 10.49 -30.39 -11.99
CA SER A 277 9.43 -30.35 -13.01
C SER A 277 8.45 -29.21 -12.74
N TRP A 278 7.88 -28.69 -13.82
CA TRP A 278 6.77 -27.73 -13.84
C TRP A 278 5.65 -28.08 -12.86
N GLN A 279 5.28 -29.36 -12.78
CA GLN A 279 4.22 -29.85 -11.90
C GLN A 279 4.59 -29.75 -10.41
N GLN A 280 5.88 -29.80 -10.07
CA GLN A 280 6.33 -29.63 -8.69
C GLN A 280 6.07 -28.21 -8.19
N LEU A 281 6.20 -27.17 -9.02
CA LEU A 281 5.85 -25.79 -8.65
C LEU A 281 4.37 -25.67 -8.26
N VAL A 282 3.46 -26.24 -9.06
CA VAL A 282 2.02 -26.25 -8.75
C VAL A 282 1.75 -26.96 -7.43
N HIS A 283 2.40 -28.11 -7.21
CA HIS A 283 2.22 -28.88 -5.99
C HIS A 283 2.75 -28.13 -4.76
N GLN A 284 3.93 -27.52 -4.87
CA GLN A 284 4.49 -26.65 -3.82
C GLN A 284 3.54 -25.50 -3.49
N LYS A 285 3.01 -24.82 -4.51
CA LYS A 285 2.03 -23.75 -4.33
C LYS A 285 0.77 -24.23 -3.61
N LYS A 286 0.18 -25.37 -4.02
CA LYS A 286 -0.99 -25.96 -3.33
C LYS A 286 -0.71 -26.21 -1.86
N ASN A 287 0.42 -26.85 -1.55
CA ASN A 287 0.81 -27.14 -0.18
C ASN A 287 1.02 -25.85 0.63
N ASN A 288 1.57 -24.80 0.01
CA ASN A 288 1.75 -23.50 0.66
C ASN A 288 0.41 -22.80 0.93
N LEU A 289 -0.54 -22.85 -0.01
CA LEU A 289 -1.88 -22.30 0.16
C LEU A 289 -2.68 -23.06 1.24
N GLU A 290 -2.57 -24.38 1.30
CA GLU A 290 -3.17 -25.21 2.36
C GLU A 290 -2.56 -24.89 3.73
N LYS A 291 -1.24 -24.68 3.81
CA LYS A 291 -0.61 -24.22 5.06
C LYS A 291 -1.13 -22.85 5.47
N LEU A 292 -1.31 -21.92 4.53
CA LEU A 292 -1.84 -20.58 4.80
C LEU A 292 -3.29 -20.62 5.30
N SER A 293 -4.14 -21.50 4.77
CA SER A 293 -5.52 -21.67 5.25
C SER A 293 -5.61 -22.37 6.62
N HIS A 294 -4.60 -23.17 6.96
CA HIS A 294 -4.49 -23.90 8.23
C HIS A 294 -3.59 -23.23 9.27
N VAL A 295 -3.14 -21.99 9.08
CA VAL A 295 -2.52 -21.18 10.15
C VAL A 295 -3.60 -20.75 11.15
N HIS A 296 -4.24 -21.73 11.79
CA HIS A 296 -4.66 -21.55 13.15
C HIS A 296 -3.40 -21.56 14.01
N PRO A 297 -3.21 -20.59 14.92
CA PRO A 297 -2.06 -20.55 15.80
C PRO A 297 -1.92 -21.91 16.51
N THR A 298 -0.96 -22.73 16.09
CA THR A 298 -0.69 -24.00 16.76
C THR A 298 -0.26 -23.70 18.19
N THR A 299 -0.73 -24.49 19.13
CA THR A 299 -0.65 -24.23 20.59
C THR A 299 0.76 -24.36 21.18
N GLU A 300 1.79 -24.59 20.37
CA GLU A 300 3.15 -24.82 20.85
C GLU A 300 3.95 -23.50 20.82
N HIS A 301 4.14 -22.94 22.02
CA HIS A 301 5.00 -21.77 22.31
C HIS A 301 4.60 -20.44 21.65
N GLN A 302 3.33 -20.04 21.78
CA GLN A 302 2.92 -18.69 21.38
C GLN A 302 3.55 -17.66 22.31
N THR A 303 4.37 -16.78 21.74
CA THR A 303 4.69 -15.50 22.38
C THR A 303 3.39 -14.74 22.66
N PRO A 304 3.27 -14.01 23.78
CA PRO A 304 2.07 -13.25 24.12
C PRO A 304 1.61 -12.27 23.03
N VAL A 305 2.54 -11.87 22.17
CA VAL A 305 2.30 -11.02 21.01
C VAL A 305 2.97 -11.63 19.80
N SER A 306 2.35 -11.49 18.63
CA SER A 306 2.95 -11.87 17.35
C SER A 306 2.78 -10.79 16.31
N LEU A 307 3.81 -10.56 15.49
CA LEU A 307 3.74 -9.76 14.28
C LEU A 307 2.89 -10.50 13.25
N ILE A 308 1.83 -9.85 12.77
CA ILE A 308 0.90 -10.36 11.75
C ILE A 308 1.34 -9.94 10.36
N SER A 309 1.62 -8.65 10.17
CA SER A 309 2.03 -8.10 8.88
C SER A 309 2.95 -6.90 9.06
N SER A 310 3.69 -6.57 8.00
CA SER A 310 4.63 -5.46 7.97
C SER A 310 4.63 -4.84 6.58
N CYS A 311 3.98 -3.69 6.44
CA CYS A 311 3.78 -3.01 5.18
C CYS A 311 4.68 -1.77 5.09
N SER A 312 5.29 -1.53 3.94
CA SER A 312 5.90 -0.21 3.68
C SER A 312 4.82 0.86 3.50
N VAL A 313 5.11 2.11 3.83
CA VAL A 313 4.20 3.23 3.62
C VAL A 313 4.97 4.48 3.19
N GLY A 314 4.41 5.20 2.22
CA GLY A 314 4.98 6.43 1.68
C GLY A 314 6.32 6.26 0.95
N ASP A 315 6.95 7.40 0.66
CA ASP A 315 8.32 7.49 0.15
C ASP A 315 9.32 7.47 1.33
N LYS A 316 10.63 7.44 1.06
CA LYS A 316 11.70 7.33 2.08
C LYS A 316 11.60 8.35 3.23
N ASN A 317 11.06 9.54 2.97
CA ASN A 317 10.94 10.61 3.97
C ASN A 317 9.58 10.60 4.71
N GLY A 318 8.71 9.64 4.40
CA GLY A 318 7.32 9.58 4.87
C GLY A 318 7.15 8.88 6.21
N SER A 319 7.93 9.25 7.24
CA SER A 319 7.77 8.66 8.57
C SER A 319 6.31 8.78 9.06
N PRO A 320 5.66 7.69 9.51
CA PRO A 320 4.32 7.73 10.07
C PRO A 320 4.24 8.66 11.27
N LEU A 321 3.24 9.54 11.30
CA LEU A 321 3.00 10.47 12.40
C LEU A 321 1.70 10.14 13.15
N LYS A 322 0.65 9.82 12.41
CA LYS A 322 -0.67 9.46 12.94
C LYS A 322 -1.24 8.31 12.12
N MET A 323 -1.97 7.43 12.80
CA MET A 323 -2.66 6.31 12.17
C MET A 323 -4.02 6.13 12.84
N ILE A 324 -5.05 5.83 12.06
CA ILE A 324 -6.37 5.47 12.58
C ILE A 324 -6.91 4.24 11.84
N PRO A 325 -7.71 3.40 12.51
CA PRO A 325 -8.49 2.38 11.82
C PRO A 325 -9.47 3.05 10.84
N PHE A 326 -9.66 2.43 9.68
CA PHE A 326 -10.50 2.97 8.61
C PHE A 326 -11.60 2.00 8.20
N LYS A 327 -11.23 0.98 7.42
CA LYS A 327 -12.09 -0.12 7.01
C LYS A 327 -11.48 -1.42 7.54
N ARG A 328 -12.18 -2.54 7.39
CA ARG A 328 -11.64 -3.86 7.75
C ARG A 328 -10.27 -4.04 7.07
N ASN A 329 -9.24 -4.30 7.85
CA ASN A 329 -7.84 -4.45 7.42
C ASN A 329 -7.18 -3.19 6.83
N HIS A 330 -7.84 -2.03 6.87
CA HIS A 330 -7.28 -0.78 6.36
C HIS A 330 -6.93 0.17 7.49
N LEU A 331 -5.83 0.89 7.28
CA LEU A 331 -5.39 2.01 8.11
C LEU A 331 -5.25 3.26 7.25
N LEU A 332 -5.69 4.39 7.81
CA LEU A 332 -5.27 5.70 7.29
C LEU A 332 -3.97 6.10 7.99
N VAL A 333 -2.94 6.38 7.21
CA VAL A 333 -1.59 6.66 7.72
C VAL A 333 -1.15 8.06 7.27
N ALA A 334 -1.13 9.02 8.20
CA ALA A 334 -0.58 10.33 7.95
C ALA A 334 0.94 10.32 8.14
N THR A 335 1.68 10.87 7.17
CA THR A 335 3.14 10.86 7.16
C THR A 335 3.73 12.27 7.20
N LYS A 336 5.00 12.37 7.63
CA LYS A 336 5.71 13.65 7.82
C LYS A 336 5.85 14.47 6.54
N ASP A 337 5.93 13.81 5.41
CA ASP A 337 5.99 14.41 4.07
C ASP A 337 4.62 14.88 3.54
N GLY A 338 3.57 14.84 4.37
CA GLY A 338 2.30 15.50 4.07
C GLY A 338 1.29 14.66 3.31
N PHE A 339 1.39 13.33 3.39
CA PHE A 339 0.44 12.41 2.80
C PHE A 339 -0.50 11.80 3.83
N LEU A 340 -1.65 11.29 3.35
CA LEU A 340 -2.59 10.48 4.12
C LEU A 340 -2.92 9.21 3.34
N TRP A 341 -2.13 8.17 3.55
CA TRP A 341 -2.20 6.92 2.78
C TRP A 341 -3.36 6.04 3.21
N ASP A 342 -4.04 5.40 2.26
CA ASP A 342 -4.93 4.25 2.48
C ASP A 342 -4.12 2.96 2.37
N LEU A 343 -3.80 2.36 3.51
CA LEU A 343 -2.98 1.15 3.61
C LEU A 343 -3.87 -0.06 3.90
N ASP A 344 -3.87 -1.04 2.99
CA ASP A 344 -4.45 -2.35 3.22
C ASP A 344 -3.38 -3.32 3.76
N THR A 345 -3.64 -3.80 4.97
CA THR A 345 -2.71 -4.63 5.75
C THR A 345 -2.82 -6.12 5.46
N ASP A 346 -3.88 -6.58 4.79
CA ASP A 346 -4.04 -7.99 4.38
C ASP A 346 -3.21 -8.29 3.13
N VAL A 347 -3.16 -7.34 2.20
CA VAL A 347 -2.41 -7.46 0.94
C VAL A 347 -1.09 -6.69 0.96
N ASN A 348 -0.73 -6.07 2.09
CA ASN A 348 0.47 -5.23 2.26
C ASN A 348 0.59 -4.11 1.20
N GLY A 349 -0.54 -3.57 0.74
CA GLY A 349 -0.64 -2.64 -0.39
C GLY A 349 -1.11 -1.24 0.03
N VAL A 350 -0.73 -0.21 -0.72
CA VAL A 350 -1.27 1.16 -0.54
C VAL A 350 -2.11 1.53 -1.76
N LEU A 351 -3.37 1.88 -1.53
CA LEU A 351 -4.37 2.09 -2.57
C LEU A 351 -4.42 3.53 -3.08
N GLY A 352 -3.94 4.49 -2.31
CA GLY A 352 -4.00 5.89 -2.69
C GLY A 352 -3.69 6.82 -1.52
N THR A 353 -3.89 8.11 -1.73
CA THR A 353 -3.76 9.13 -0.69
C THR A 353 -4.97 10.06 -0.67
N TYR A 354 -5.45 10.39 0.52
CA TYR A 354 -6.54 11.36 0.73
C TYR A 354 -6.02 12.78 0.99
N HIS A 355 -4.70 12.98 0.98
CA HIS A 355 -4.07 14.28 1.23
C HIS A 355 -2.69 14.36 0.57
N ILE A 356 -2.37 15.52 0.01
CA ILE A 356 -1.02 15.89 -0.44
C ILE A 356 -0.82 17.35 -0.04
N GLY A 357 0.04 17.64 0.93
CA GLY A 357 0.23 19.02 1.36
C GLY A 357 1.04 19.15 2.64
N GLU A 358 0.58 20.00 3.54
CA GLU A 358 1.17 20.14 4.87
C GLU A 358 0.95 18.87 5.70
N SER A 359 1.86 18.63 6.64
CA SER A 359 1.76 17.49 7.55
C SER A 359 0.50 17.60 8.42
N LEU A 360 -0.27 16.52 8.50
CA LEU A 360 -1.53 16.52 9.24
C LEU A 360 -1.29 16.45 10.75
N THR A 361 -1.83 17.43 11.48
CA THR A 361 -1.80 17.46 12.94
C THR A 361 -2.70 16.36 13.52
N SER A 362 -3.85 16.13 12.89
CA SER A 362 -4.83 15.16 13.36
C SER A 362 -5.70 14.60 12.23
N ILE A 363 -6.14 13.35 12.40
CA ILE A 363 -7.01 12.62 11.49
C ILE A 363 -8.07 11.86 12.28
N ALA A 364 -9.27 11.75 11.73
CA ALA A 364 -10.36 10.98 12.28
C ALA A 364 -11.21 10.39 11.15
N TYR A 365 -11.94 9.31 11.46
CA TYR A 365 -12.88 8.68 10.55
C TYR A 365 -14.18 8.43 11.31
N SER A 366 -15.28 8.96 10.79
CA SER A 366 -16.63 8.74 11.32
C SER A 366 -17.66 9.01 10.23
N ASP A 367 -18.82 8.37 10.30
CA ASP A 367 -19.96 8.67 9.41
C ASP A 367 -19.57 8.67 7.91
N GLU A 368 -18.81 7.66 7.49
CA GLU A 368 -18.25 7.54 6.13
C GLU A 368 -17.41 8.74 5.66
N THR A 369 -16.93 9.57 6.59
CA THR A 369 -16.18 10.80 6.32
C THR A 369 -14.79 10.71 6.93
N ILE A 370 -13.79 10.96 6.11
CA ILE A 370 -12.40 11.16 6.52
C ILE A 370 -12.23 12.62 6.89
N TRP A 371 -11.96 12.86 8.16
CA TRP A 371 -11.69 14.18 8.70
C TRP A 371 -10.20 14.37 8.86
N LYS A 372 -9.69 15.51 8.39
CA LYS A 372 -8.26 15.84 8.46
C LYS A 372 -8.07 17.30 8.87
N ALA A 373 -7.03 17.54 9.68
CA ALA A 373 -6.67 18.86 10.18
C ALA A 373 -5.17 19.11 10.04
N TRP A 374 -4.80 20.34 9.65
CA TRP A 374 -3.43 20.84 9.64
C TRP A 374 -3.45 22.34 9.91
N ASP A 375 -2.51 22.85 10.71
CA ASP A 375 -2.49 24.25 11.15
C ASP A 375 -3.87 24.71 11.65
N ARG A 376 -4.50 25.70 11.01
CA ARG A 376 -5.86 26.20 11.35
C ARG A 376 -6.95 25.62 10.45
N TYR A 377 -6.62 24.70 9.55
CA TYR A 377 -7.52 24.21 8.52
C TYR A 377 -8.07 22.82 8.85
N PHE A 378 -9.34 22.64 8.53
CA PHE A 378 -10.06 21.39 8.73
C PHE A 378 -11.00 21.10 7.57
N ILE A 379 -11.14 19.82 7.21
CA ILE A 379 -12.06 19.37 6.16
C ILE A 379 -12.50 17.92 6.40
N GLY A 380 -13.75 17.64 6.03
CA GLY A 380 -14.29 16.29 5.87
C GLY A 380 -14.42 15.91 4.40
N LEU A 381 -14.00 14.69 4.04
CA LEU A 381 -14.12 14.13 2.70
C LEU A 381 -14.82 12.76 2.75
N PRO A 382 -15.70 12.42 1.79
CA PRO A 382 -16.30 11.09 1.72
C PRO A 382 -15.25 9.98 1.57
N ALA A 383 -15.44 8.85 2.24
CA ALA A 383 -14.51 7.72 2.27
C ALA A 383 -14.79 6.62 1.21
N ASN A 384 -15.91 6.73 0.50
CA ASN A 384 -16.52 5.62 -0.25
C ASN A 384 -16.35 5.73 -1.77
N THR A 385 -15.51 6.63 -2.28
CA THR A 385 -15.27 6.78 -3.72
C THR A 385 -13.79 6.97 -4.05
N PRO A 386 -13.27 6.33 -5.13
CA PRO A 386 -11.93 6.61 -5.67
C PRO A 386 -11.72 8.08 -6.08
N SER A 387 -12.81 8.83 -6.30
CA SER A 387 -12.77 10.27 -6.55
C SER A 387 -12.27 11.08 -5.35
N SER A 388 -12.28 10.51 -4.15
CA SER A 388 -11.77 11.17 -2.94
C SER A 388 -10.25 11.12 -2.81
N PHE A 389 -9.56 10.30 -3.62
CA PHE A 389 -8.11 10.31 -3.65
C PHE A 389 -7.57 11.59 -4.29
N VAL A 390 -6.58 12.19 -3.64
CA VAL A 390 -5.86 13.38 -4.11
C VAL A 390 -4.68 12.91 -4.96
N ARG A 391 -4.66 13.29 -6.24
CA ARG A 391 -3.65 12.78 -7.19
C ARG A 391 -2.54 13.77 -7.45
N ARG A 392 -2.78 15.08 -7.30
CA ARG A 392 -1.79 16.14 -7.56
C ARG A 392 -1.73 17.13 -6.41
N LYS A 393 -0.53 17.67 -6.14
CA LYS A 393 -0.35 18.75 -5.15
C LYS A 393 -1.04 20.05 -5.57
N SER A 394 -1.18 20.26 -6.87
CA SER A 394 -1.84 21.43 -7.46
C SER A 394 -3.36 21.33 -7.44
N ASP A 395 -3.93 20.20 -7.00
CA ASP A 395 -5.37 20.12 -6.81
C ASP A 395 -5.71 21.18 -5.75
N GLU A 396 -6.47 22.22 -6.15
CA GLU A 396 -6.83 23.32 -5.27
C GLU A 396 -7.41 22.76 -3.98
N LEU A 397 -7.10 23.41 -2.85
CA LEU A 397 -7.78 23.09 -1.60
C LEU A 397 -9.29 23.06 -1.89
N PRO A 398 -9.99 21.98 -1.50
CA PRO A 398 -11.40 21.89 -1.79
C PRO A 398 -12.14 23.14 -1.28
N ALA A 399 -13.13 23.63 -2.03
CA ALA A 399 -13.82 24.87 -1.72
C ALA A 399 -14.48 24.88 -0.31
N ASN A 400 -14.61 23.71 0.32
CA ASN A 400 -15.19 23.48 1.64
C ASN A 400 -14.17 23.31 2.77
N VAL A 401 -12.90 23.70 2.61
CA VAL A 401 -11.96 23.77 3.74
C VAL A 401 -12.44 24.86 4.73
N THR A 402 -12.53 24.51 6.01
CA THR A 402 -12.88 25.45 7.07
C THR A 402 -11.64 25.94 7.80
N GLU A 403 -11.51 27.24 7.97
CA GLU A 403 -10.45 27.88 8.76
C GLU A 403 -10.95 28.16 10.18
N MET A 404 -10.22 27.68 11.17
CA MET A 404 -10.49 27.86 12.59
C MET A 404 -9.79 29.12 13.14
N PRO A 405 -10.27 29.71 14.25
CA PRO A 405 -9.65 30.91 14.84
C PRO A 405 -8.20 30.68 15.32
N HIS A 406 -7.86 29.46 15.71
CA HIS A 406 -6.56 29.07 16.24
C HIS A 406 -6.09 27.75 15.63
N GLU A 407 -4.83 27.40 15.87
CA GLU A 407 -4.26 26.10 15.46
C GLU A 407 -5.09 24.95 16.04
N ILE A 408 -5.33 23.94 15.20
CA ILE A 408 -6.05 22.73 15.55
C ILE A 408 -5.04 21.70 16.06
N HIS A 409 -5.14 21.34 17.33
CA HIS A 409 -4.23 20.38 17.95
C HIS A 409 -4.72 18.93 17.86
N ALA A 410 -6.04 18.72 17.87
CA ALA A 410 -6.63 17.39 17.82
C ALA A 410 -8.08 17.42 17.33
N ILE A 411 -8.49 16.36 16.64
CA ILE A 411 -9.89 16.05 16.33
C ILE A 411 -10.21 14.63 16.80
N THR A 412 -11.49 14.36 17.11
CA THR A 412 -11.95 13.00 17.43
C THR A 412 -13.41 12.82 16.99
N PRO A 413 -13.80 11.62 16.50
CA PRO A 413 -15.20 11.28 16.25
C PRO A 413 -16.09 11.56 17.46
N ARG A 414 -17.33 11.98 17.20
CA ARG A 414 -18.37 12.08 18.22
C ARG A 414 -19.16 10.78 18.29
N SER A 415 -19.50 10.33 19.50
CA SER A 415 -20.38 9.17 19.70
C SER A 415 -21.80 9.36 19.12
N LYS A 416 -22.22 10.61 18.92
CA LYS A 416 -23.52 11.00 18.33
C LYS A 416 -23.42 11.50 16.89
N GLY A 417 -22.32 11.19 16.20
CA GLY A 417 -22.06 11.65 14.83
C GLY A 417 -21.44 13.06 14.76
N GLY A 418 -20.67 13.30 13.70
CA GLY A 418 -19.85 14.50 13.51
C GLY A 418 -18.48 14.43 14.19
N ILE A 419 -17.83 15.58 14.37
CA ILE A 419 -16.46 15.67 14.93
C ILE A 419 -16.37 16.65 16.11
N TRP A 420 -15.53 16.32 17.08
CA TRP A 420 -15.01 17.28 18.07
C TRP A 420 -13.70 17.87 17.56
N ILE A 421 -13.50 19.18 17.70
CA ILE A 421 -12.31 19.90 17.23
C ILE A 421 -11.71 20.70 18.39
N CYS A 422 -10.44 20.46 18.73
CA CYS A 422 -9.66 21.28 19.65
C CYS A 422 -8.86 22.32 18.88
N SER A 423 -9.20 23.61 19.06
CA SER A 423 -8.52 24.73 18.44
C SER A 423 -8.17 25.79 19.49
N GLY A 424 -6.88 25.96 19.74
CA GLY A 424 -6.36 26.80 20.83
C GLY A 424 -6.94 26.39 22.21
N LYS A 425 -7.68 27.29 22.84
CA LYS A 425 -8.27 27.11 24.19
C LYS A 425 -9.70 26.59 24.17
N SER A 426 -10.23 26.28 23.01
CA SER A 426 -11.65 25.96 22.83
C SER A 426 -11.85 24.62 22.14
N ILE A 427 -12.94 23.96 22.52
CA ILE A 427 -13.49 22.79 21.85
C ILE A 427 -14.67 23.28 21.00
N TYR A 428 -14.74 22.82 19.77
CA TYR A 428 -15.82 23.06 18.84
C TYR A 428 -16.50 21.75 18.45
N ILE A 429 -17.76 21.85 18.06
CA ILE A 429 -18.55 20.75 17.49
C ILE A 429 -18.75 21.05 16.01
N HIS A 430 -18.50 20.07 15.15
CA HIS A 430 -18.98 20.10 13.77
C HIS A 430 -20.07 19.04 13.56
N VAL A 431 -21.28 19.49 13.20
CA VAL A 431 -22.43 18.63 12.88
C VAL A 431 -23.17 19.25 11.71
N ASP A 432 -23.56 18.45 10.72
CA ASP A 432 -24.38 18.89 9.58
C ASP A 432 -23.86 20.15 8.85
N GLY A 433 -22.52 20.31 8.81
CA GLY A 433 -21.85 21.43 8.13
C GLY A 433 -21.78 22.73 8.95
N SER A 434 -22.30 22.77 10.17
CA SER A 434 -22.10 23.89 11.10
C SER A 434 -20.94 23.61 12.05
N ILE A 435 -20.20 24.67 12.43
CA ILE A 435 -19.20 24.61 13.49
C ILE A 435 -19.61 25.57 14.61
N GLU A 436 -19.70 25.05 15.83
CA GLU A 436 -20.13 25.82 17.00
C GLU A 436 -19.13 25.66 18.16
N PRO A 437 -18.80 26.74 18.89
CA PRO A 437 -17.99 26.64 20.10
C PRO A 437 -18.77 25.90 21.20
N PHE A 438 -18.08 25.02 21.93
CA PHE A 438 -18.69 24.16 22.94
C PHE A 438 -18.14 24.42 24.35
N ILE A 439 -16.83 24.26 24.54
CA ILE A 439 -16.14 24.48 25.83
C ILE A 439 -14.97 25.42 25.58
N SER A 440 -14.67 26.30 26.53
CA SER A 440 -13.46 27.13 26.51
C SER A 440 -12.76 27.08 27.87
N LEU A 441 -11.44 26.94 27.85
CA LEU A 441 -10.59 26.86 29.04
C LEU A 441 -9.63 28.05 29.14
N LYS A 442 -8.92 28.11 30.26
CA LYS A 442 -7.85 29.11 30.47
C LYS A 442 -6.56 28.77 29.72
N GLU A 443 -6.37 27.49 29.41
CA GLU A 443 -5.17 26.90 28.81
C GLU A 443 -5.50 26.26 27.46
N GLU A 444 -4.48 26.07 26.63
CA GLU A 444 -4.63 25.42 25.33
C GLU A 444 -4.92 23.93 25.49
N ILE A 445 -5.77 23.40 24.62
CA ILE A 445 -6.21 22.01 24.62
C ILE A 445 -5.46 21.29 23.50
N ILE A 446 -4.64 20.30 23.87
CA ILE A 446 -3.70 19.64 22.96
C ILE A 446 -4.16 18.24 22.53
N ASN A 447 -5.16 17.65 23.21
CA ASN A 447 -5.67 16.31 22.89
C ASN A 447 -7.11 16.14 23.37
N ILE A 448 -7.87 15.27 22.72
CA ILE A 448 -9.29 15.00 22.99
C ILE A 448 -9.70 13.58 22.62
N ARG A 449 -10.61 13.00 23.40
CA ARG A 449 -11.25 11.70 23.17
C ARG A 449 -12.71 11.74 23.60
N ASP A 450 -13.59 11.32 22.71
CA ASP A 450 -14.99 11.01 23.04
C ASP A 450 -15.07 9.58 23.58
N VAL A 451 -15.72 9.42 24.73
CA VAL A 451 -15.91 8.15 25.44
C VAL A 451 -17.40 7.96 25.75
N GLY A 452 -18.24 8.24 24.75
CA GLY A 452 -19.70 8.14 24.86
C GLY A 452 -20.28 9.37 25.56
N LYS A 453 -20.75 9.21 26.80
CA LYS A 453 -21.30 10.31 27.60
C LYS A 453 -20.23 11.27 28.15
N ASN A 454 -18.96 10.91 28.00
CA ASN A 454 -17.83 11.62 28.55
C ASN A 454 -16.95 12.16 27.41
N LEU A 455 -16.46 13.38 27.58
CA LEU A 455 -15.45 13.98 26.72
C LEU A 455 -14.21 14.26 27.55
N LEU A 456 -13.13 13.53 27.27
CA LEU A 456 -11.84 13.71 27.94
C LEU A 456 -10.94 14.59 27.08
N PHE A 457 -10.27 15.56 27.69
CA PHE A 457 -9.34 16.43 26.98
C PHE A 457 -8.14 16.84 27.84
N GLN A 458 -7.00 16.99 27.17
CA GLN A 458 -5.72 17.33 27.78
C GLN A 458 -5.33 18.77 27.46
N THR A 459 -4.85 19.49 28.47
CA THR A 459 -4.27 20.83 28.31
C THR A 459 -2.75 20.80 28.19
N ASN A 460 -2.15 21.89 27.71
CA ASN A 460 -0.70 22.02 27.56
C ASN A 460 0.09 21.89 28.88
N SER A 461 -0.56 22.11 30.04
CA SER A 461 0.01 21.85 31.38
C SER A 461 0.04 20.37 31.77
N GLY A 462 -0.51 19.50 30.92
CA GLY A 462 -0.66 18.07 31.19
C GLY A 462 -1.87 17.71 32.04
N ASN A 463 -2.78 18.64 32.30
CA ASN A 463 -4.00 18.34 33.05
C ASN A 463 -5.06 17.72 32.13
N ILE A 464 -5.66 16.61 32.57
CA ILE A 464 -6.80 15.94 31.93
C ILE A 464 -8.08 16.37 32.62
N TYR A 465 -9.00 16.89 31.82
CA TYR A 465 -10.35 17.25 32.24
C TYR A 465 -11.37 16.30 31.60
N GLN A 466 -12.50 16.16 32.27
CA GLN A 466 -13.66 15.42 31.80
C GLN A 466 -14.87 16.34 31.79
N TRP A 467 -15.54 16.39 30.66
CA TRP A 467 -16.91 16.88 30.57
C TRP A 467 -17.87 15.70 30.53
N THR A 468 -18.95 15.75 31.30
CA THR A 468 -19.99 14.71 31.34
C THR A 468 -21.30 15.28 30.83
N GLU A 469 -21.99 14.55 29.94
CA GLU A 469 -23.29 14.99 29.42
C GLU A 469 -24.33 15.14 30.54
N ASP A 470 -24.34 14.24 31.52
CA ASP A 470 -25.38 14.20 32.56
C ASP A 470 -25.40 15.47 33.44
N ASN A 471 -24.24 16.07 33.71
CA ASN A 471 -24.13 17.28 34.56
C ASN A 471 -23.72 18.54 33.80
N SER A 472 -23.29 18.42 32.54
CA SER A 472 -22.70 19.51 31.75
C SER A 472 -21.53 20.25 32.44
N GLU A 473 -20.86 19.60 33.40
CA GLU A 473 -19.74 20.16 34.15
C GLU A 473 -18.40 19.66 33.63
N VAL A 474 -17.39 20.54 33.67
CA VAL A 474 -15.99 20.20 33.41
C VAL A 474 -15.28 19.99 34.73
N THR A 475 -14.74 18.79 34.93
CA THR A 475 -14.01 18.41 36.15
C THR A 475 -12.57 18.05 35.82
N LEU A 476 -11.64 18.36 36.72
CA LEU A 476 -10.24 17.96 36.61
C LEU A 476 -10.10 16.51 37.08
N VAL A 477 -9.63 15.62 36.22
CA VAL A 477 -9.46 14.19 36.52
C VAL A 477 -8.05 13.90 37.01
N VAL A 478 -7.03 14.30 36.23
CA VAL A 478 -5.62 13.95 36.48
C VAL A 478 -4.72 15.12 36.16
N LYS A 479 -3.65 15.30 36.94
CA LYS A 479 -2.61 16.32 36.69
C LYS A 479 -1.34 15.72 36.12
N HIS A 480 -0.58 16.53 35.38
CA HIS A 480 0.78 16.21 34.93
C HIS A 480 0.88 14.90 34.11
N VAL A 481 -0.12 14.65 33.27
CA VAL A 481 -0.15 13.56 32.30
C VAL A 481 0.72 13.91 31.09
N VAL A 482 1.58 12.98 30.71
CA VAL A 482 2.45 13.09 29.53
C VAL A 482 1.86 12.36 28.33
N ALA A 483 1.32 11.16 28.55
CA ALA A 483 0.63 10.38 27.54
C ALA A 483 -0.57 9.68 28.18
N TRP A 484 -1.67 9.55 27.45
CA TRP A 484 -2.84 8.83 27.93
C TRP A 484 -3.63 8.24 26.77
N ASP A 485 -4.46 7.27 27.10
CA ASP A 485 -5.41 6.69 26.19
C ASP A 485 -6.63 6.16 26.97
N VAL A 486 -7.71 5.91 26.24
CA VAL A 486 -8.97 5.41 26.82
C VAL A 486 -9.61 4.37 25.91
N TYR A 487 -10.02 3.25 26.49
CA TYR A 487 -10.69 2.14 25.81
C TYR A 487 -11.71 1.49 26.75
N ASN A 488 -12.95 1.28 26.30
CA ASN A 488 -14.03 0.69 27.11
C ASN A 488 -14.12 1.26 28.54
N ASN A 489 -14.19 2.60 28.68
CA ASN A 489 -14.21 3.32 29.96
C ASN A 489 -12.97 3.12 30.87
N ARG A 490 -11.93 2.43 30.40
CA ARG A 490 -10.65 2.35 31.07
C ARG A 490 -9.73 3.45 30.57
N PHE A 491 -9.32 4.31 31.48
CA PHE A 491 -8.37 5.39 31.28
C PHE A 491 -6.99 4.98 31.78
N ILE A 492 -5.98 5.10 30.93
CA ILE A 492 -4.58 4.87 31.33
C ILE A 492 -3.77 6.12 31.03
N ALA A 493 -2.97 6.57 31.99
CA ALA A 493 -2.10 7.72 31.85
C ALA A 493 -0.69 7.45 32.37
N LEU A 494 0.31 7.86 31.59
CA LEU A 494 1.68 8.02 32.04
C LEU A 494 1.86 9.43 32.61
N LEU A 495 2.24 9.52 33.88
CA LEU A 495 2.47 10.78 34.59
C LEU A 495 3.92 11.26 34.42
N PHE A 496 4.15 12.55 34.68
CA PHE A 496 5.48 13.19 34.57
C PHE A 496 6.53 12.58 35.50
N ASN A 497 6.11 11.97 36.62
CA ASN A 497 6.97 11.22 37.54
C ASN A 497 7.23 9.77 37.08
N HIS A 498 6.88 9.42 35.84
CA HIS A 498 7.01 8.10 35.21
C HIS A 498 6.16 6.98 35.83
N SER A 499 5.16 7.30 36.64
CA SER A 499 4.16 6.31 37.08
C SER A 499 3.01 6.15 36.09
N ILE A 500 2.39 4.96 36.04
CA ILE A 500 1.17 4.73 35.28
C ILE A 500 -0.03 4.71 36.21
N LEU A 501 -1.00 5.55 35.88
CA LEU A 501 -2.30 5.60 36.49
C LEU A 501 -3.27 4.80 35.61
N ASN A 502 -4.00 3.87 36.20
CA ASN A 502 -4.98 3.03 35.51
C ASN A 502 -6.34 3.16 36.22
N ILE A 503 -7.25 3.91 35.65
CA ILE A 503 -8.55 4.23 36.25
C ILE A 503 -9.66 3.59 35.41
N ASN A 504 -10.56 2.88 36.06
CA ASN A 504 -11.86 2.61 35.49
C ASN A 504 -12.77 3.80 35.79
N LEU A 505 -13.27 4.48 34.74
CA LEU A 505 -14.05 5.71 34.86
C LEU A 505 -15.40 5.50 35.57
N ASP A 506 -15.89 4.26 35.68
CA ASP A 506 -17.21 3.94 36.26
C ASP A 506 -17.15 3.41 37.71
N THR A 507 -16.05 2.80 38.15
CA THR A 507 -16.09 1.91 39.34
C THR A 507 -15.14 2.25 40.48
N THR A 508 -13.82 2.43 40.27
CA THR A 508 -12.79 2.95 41.23
C THR A 508 -11.36 2.83 40.67
N GLU A 509 -10.40 3.56 41.26
CA GLU A 509 -8.98 3.66 40.82
C GLU A 509 -8.13 2.41 41.13
N PHE A 510 -7.25 2.02 40.19
CA PHE A 510 -6.16 1.07 40.43
C PHE A 510 -4.81 1.71 40.09
N ASN A 511 -3.95 1.90 41.10
CA ASN A 511 -2.59 2.40 40.88
C ASN A 511 -1.62 1.23 40.69
N THR A 512 -0.95 1.16 39.53
CA THR A 512 0.19 0.25 39.34
C THR A 512 1.47 1.08 39.21
N SER A 513 2.43 0.86 40.11
CA SER A 513 3.72 1.55 40.03
C SER A 513 4.63 0.80 39.05
N LEU A 514 5.17 1.52 38.07
CA LEU A 514 6.18 0.99 37.18
C LEU A 514 7.56 1.29 37.75
N THR A 515 8.31 0.25 38.13
CA THR A 515 9.68 0.41 38.61
C THR A 515 10.73 0.50 37.49
N ASP A 516 10.39 0.12 36.24
CA ASP A 516 11.41 -0.15 35.22
C ASP A 516 11.31 0.69 33.93
N VAL A 517 10.49 1.73 33.91
CA VAL A 517 10.33 2.56 32.70
C VAL A 517 11.26 3.77 32.73
N ARG A 518 12.29 3.74 31.86
CA ARG A 518 13.21 4.87 31.64
C ARG A 518 12.47 6.08 31.06
N PRO A 519 12.97 7.31 31.29
CA PRO A 519 12.38 8.51 30.68
C PRO A 519 12.41 8.40 29.15
N TYR A 520 11.22 8.48 28.54
CA TYR A 520 11.05 8.46 27.09
C TYR A 520 10.94 9.88 26.53
N SER A 521 11.55 10.12 25.36
CA SER A 521 11.22 11.29 24.57
C SER A 521 9.86 11.08 23.89
N SER A 522 8.91 11.97 24.18
CA SER A 522 7.55 11.98 23.61
C SER A 522 6.82 10.63 23.70
N PRO A 523 6.58 10.10 24.90
CA PRO A 523 5.94 8.80 25.07
C PRO A 523 4.53 8.77 24.46
N LYS A 524 4.12 7.61 24.00
CA LYS A 524 2.77 7.30 23.52
C LYS A 524 2.28 6.07 24.25
N ILE A 525 1.01 6.09 24.66
CA ILE A 525 0.36 4.95 25.30
C ILE A 525 -0.88 4.58 24.48
N LEU A 526 -1.16 3.28 24.40
CA LEU A 526 -2.32 2.74 23.69
C LEU A 526 -2.92 1.59 24.51
N CYS A 527 -4.19 1.71 24.90
CA CYS A 527 -4.95 0.60 25.45
C CYS A 527 -5.24 -0.40 24.32
N VAL A 528 -4.80 -1.65 24.48
CA VAL A 528 -5.06 -2.72 23.49
C VAL A 528 -6.30 -3.52 23.89
N SER A 529 -6.47 -3.77 25.19
CA SER A 529 -7.61 -4.48 25.75
C SER A 529 -8.09 -3.81 27.03
N GLU A 530 -9.06 -4.44 27.71
CA GLU A 530 -9.51 -4.01 29.04
C GLU A 530 -8.43 -4.13 30.11
N THR A 531 -7.36 -4.92 29.87
CA THR A 531 -6.28 -5.13 30.86
C THR A 531 -4.89 -4.78 30.35
N ASP A 532 -4.67 -4.80 29.03
CA ASP A 532 -3.35 -4.66 28.43
C ASP A 532 -3.17 -3.33 27.71
N PHE A 533 -1.94 -2.83 27.70
CA PHE A 533 -1.60 -1.56 27.04
C PHE A 533 -0.16 -1.54 26.55
N ILE A 534 0.08 -0.72 25.53
CA ILE A 534 1.40 -0.51 24.93
C ILE A 534 1.93 0.83 25.37
N LEU A 535 3.22 0.84 25.68
CA LEU A 535 4.00 2.04 25.86
C LEU A 535 5.08 2.11 24.79
N ALA A 536 5.07 3.19 24.01
CA ALA A 536 6.12 3.49 23.05
C ALA A 536 6.84 4.79 23.40
N GLY A 537 8.15 4.79 23.24
CA GLY A 537 8.99 5.94 23.56
C GLY A 537 10.46 5.66 23.30
N SER A 538 11.24 6.72 23.04
CA SER A 538 12.66 6.60 22.65
C SER A 538 12.90 5.59 21.51
N GLY A 539 11.93 5.47 20.59
CA GLY A 539 11.99 4.56 19.45
C GLY A 539 11.65 3.10 19.71
N GLN A 540 11.30 2.72 20.94
CA GLN A 540 10.96 1.34 21.27
C GLN A 540 9.48 1.24 21.66
N ALA A 541 8.90 0.04 21.52
CA ALA A 541 7.58 -0.28 22.06
C ALA A 541 7.66 -1.50 22.97
N MET A 542 6.89 -1.46 24.04
CA MET A 542 6.69 -2.57 24.96
C MET A 542 5.20 -2.71 25.25
N ILE A 543 4.71 -3.92 25.45
CA ILE A 543 3.35 -4.18 25.90
C ILE A 543 3.37 -4.67 27.36
N TRP A 544 2.46 -4.16 28.17
CA TRP A 544 2.15 -4.71 29.47
C TRP A 544 1.03 -5.73 29.31
N ILE A 545 1.29 -6.96 29.77
CA ILE A 545 0.30 -8.03 29.81
C ILE A 545 -0.10 -8.22 31.26
N GLU A 546 -1.34 -7.91 31.61
CA GLU A 546 -1.81 -7.91 32.99
C GLU A 546 -1.83 -9.33 33.58
N GLU A 547 -2.28 -10.32 32.80
CA GLU A 547 -2.33 -11.73 33.24
C GLU A 547 -0.97 -12.23 33.73
N GLU A 548 0.10 -11.80 33.06
CA GLU A 548 1.47 -12.20 33.36
C GLU A 548 2.21 -11.20 34.26
N LYS A 549 1.61 -10.03 34.52
CA LYS A 549 2.20 -8.91 35.27
C LYS A 549 3.62 -8.56 34.83
N ARG A 550 3.85 -8.56 33.51
CA ARG A 550 5.18 -8.31 32.95
C ARG A 550 5.14 -7.52 31.64
N TRP A 551 6.26 -6.86 31.38
CA TRP A 551 6.53 -6.18 30.12
C TRP A 551 7.12 -7.12 29.09
N HIS A 552 6.65 -6.98 27.85
CA HIS A 552 7.24 -7.61 26.68
C HIS A 552 7.73 -6.55 25.71
N LYS A 553 9.01 -6.61 25.37
CA LYS A 553 9.57 -5.76 24.32
C LYS A 553 9.13 -6.27 22.96
N LEU A 554 8.62 -5.38 22.11
CA LEU A 554 8.29 -5.72 20.73
C LEU A 554 9.55 -5.64 19.86
N ASP A 555 9.83 -6.68 19.08
CA ASP A 555 10.96 -6.69 18.15
C ASP A 555 10.58 -5.99 16.84
N THR A 556 10.94 -4.73 16.72
CA THR A 556 10.63 -3.88 15.57
C THR A 556 11.69 -3.96 14.47
N ALA A 557 12.56 -4.99 14.46
CA ALA A 557 13.61 -5.18 13.45
C ALA A 557 14.48 -3.93 13.23
N LYS A 558 14.84 -3.23 14.32
CA LYS A 558 15.57 -1.95 14.35
C LYS A 558 14.81 -0.71 13.86
N GLY A 559 13.50 -0.82 13.63
CA GLY A 559 12.66 0.35 13.38
C GLY A 559 12.38 1.15 14.66
N LYS A 560 12.51 2.47 14.56
CA LYS A 560 12.15 3.43 15.59
C LYS A 560 10.64 3.66 15.57
N VAL A 561 9.96 3.29 16.64
CA VAL A 561 8.50 3.50 16.78
C VAL A 561 8.19 4.98 16.86
N THR A 562 7.38 5.48 15.92
CA THR A 562 6.99 6.89 15.84
C THR A 562 5.54 7.12 16.20
N THR A 563 4.65 6.14 15.99
CA THR A 563 3.23 6.26 16.30
C THR A 563 2.54 4.91 16.53
N LEU A 564 1.39 4.95 17.19
CA LEU A 564 0.59 3.80 17.59
C LEU A 564 -0.86 4.00 17.14
N SER A 565 -1.55 2.91 16.83
CA SER A 565 -3.00 2.94 16.62
C SER A 565 -3.63 1.59 16.93
N ARG A 566 -4.92 1.59 17.26
CA ARG A 566 -5.71 0.34 17.34
C ARG A 566 -6.12 -0.07 15.94
N CYS A 567 -6.30 -1.37 15.74
CA CYS A 567 -7.00 -1.89 14.58
C CYS A 567 -8.50 -2.02 14.89
N LEU A 568 -9.32 -2.31 13.88
CA LEU A 568 -10.75 -2.58 14.11
C LEU A 568 -10.97 -3.89 14.89
N TYR A 569 -10.03 -4.82 14.80
CA TYR A 569 -10.00 -6.01 15.66
C TYR A 569 -9.43 -5.64 17.02
N SER A 570 -10.17 -5.94 18.08
CA SER A 570 -9.81 -5.61 19.47
C SER A 570 -8.49 -6.23 19.93
N GLU A 571 -8.01 -7.27 19.26
CA GLU A 571 -6.78 -7.98 19.62
C GLU A 571 -5.54 -7.45 18.87
N GLU A 572 -5.74 -6.51 17.95
CA GLU A 572 -4.71 -6.05 17.02
C GLU A 572 -4.41 -4.56 17.20
N PHE A 573 -3.14 -4.24 16.99
CA PHE A 573 -2.65 -2.88 17.02
C PHE A 573 -1.57 -2.66 15.97
N ALA A 574 -1.40 -1.40 15.60
CA ALA A 574 -0.46 -0.96 14.59
C ALA A 574 0.68 -0.14 15.19
N LEU A 575 1.92 -0.42 14.76
CA LEU A 575 3.10 0.40 15.03
C LEU A 575 3.56 1.08 13.74
N GLY A 576 3.66 2.40 13.75
CA GLY A 576 4.35 3.15 12.70
C GLY A 576 5.84 3.24 13.02
N LEU A 577 6.69 2.90 12.05
CA LEU A 577 8.13 2.80 12.19
C LEU A 577 8.88 3.70 11.22
N GLU A 578 9.85 4.44 11.74
CA GLU A 578 10.93 5.08 10.99
C GLU A 578 12.14 4.14 11.00
N LEU A 579 12.73 3.84 9.84
CA LEU A 579 13.84 2.89 9.76
C LEU A 579 15.18 3.65 9.70
N GLU A 580 16.22 3.08 10.32
CA GLU A 580 17.55 3.72 10.42
C GLU A 580 18.31 3.71 9.09
N ASN A 581 18.03 2.75 8.22
CA ASN A 581 18.70 2.63 6.93
C ASN A 581 18.00 3.52 5.89
N GLU A 582 18.75 4.44 5.26
CA GLU A 582 18.24 5.34 4.22
C GLU A 582 17.73 4.61 2.96
N GLU A 583 18.05 3.32 2.80
CA GLU A 583 17.51 2.49 1.73
C GLU A 583 16.13 1.90 2.05
N ASP A 584 15.78 1.80 3.32
CA ASP A 584 14.52 1.20 3.74
C ASP A 584 13.38 2.24 3.83
N PHE A 585 12.18 1.85 3.42
CA PHE A 585 10.99 2.69 3.49
C PHE A 585 10.38 2.65 4.89
N PRO A 586 9.72 3.73 5.35
CA PRO A 586 8.94 3.69 6.57
C PRO A 586 7.91 2.54 6.54
N LYS A 587 7.62 1.97 7.72
CA LYS A 587 6.76 0.79 7.82
C LYS A 587 5.61 0.97 8.78
N VAL A 588 4.56 0.21 8.55
CA VAL A 588 3.50 -0.06 9.50
C VAL A 588 3.51 -1.55 9.79
N GLN A 589 3.62 -1.90 11.07
CA GLN A 589 3.55 -3.29 11.52
C GLN A 589 2.21 -3.52 12.24
N ILE A 590 1.52 -4.59 11.88
CA ILE A 590 0.34 -5.08 12.62
C ILE A 590 0.78 -6.18 13.57
N TRP A 591 0.40 -6.04 14.82
CA TRP A 591 0.68 -6.99 15.89
C TRP A 591 -0.62 -7.47 16.51
N ARG A 592 -0.64 -8.72 16.96
CA ARG A 592 -1.77 -9.34 17.67
C ARG A 592 -1.36 -9.79 19.05
N CYS A 593 -2.20 -9.51 20.05
CA CYS A 593 -2.07 -10.08 21.38
C CYS A 593 -2.73 -11.48 21.41
N ASN A 594 -1.93 -12.53 21.57
CA ASN A 594 -2.37 -13.94 21.49
C ASN A 594 -2.98 -14.46 22.81
N LEU A 595 -2.80 -13.72 23.90
CA LEU A 595 -3.34 -14.09 25.22
C LEU A 595 -4.79 -13.66 25.40
N LEU A 596 -5.36 -12.95 24.42
CA LEU A 596 -6.78 -12.68 24.38
C LEU A 596 -7.50 -13.99 24.03
N ARG A 597 -7.82 -14.75 25.09
CA ARG A 597 -8.60 -15.99 25.02
C ARG A 597 -9.93 -15.79 25.70
N LYS A 598 -10.98 -16.02 24.90
CA LYS A 598 -12.29 -16.65 25.20
C LYS A 598 -13.05 -16.23 26.45
#